data_AF-A0A2R6KE40-F1
#
_entry.id   AF-A0A2R6KE40-F1
#
_cell.length_a   1.000
_cell.length_b   1.000
_cell.length_c   1.000
_cell.angle_alpha   90.00
_cell.angle_beta   90.00
_cell.angle_gamma   90.00
#
_symmetry.space_group_name_H-M   'P 1'
#
loop_
_entity.id
_entity.type
_entity.pdbx_description
1 polymer ?
#
loop_
_entity_poly.entity_id
_entity_poly.type
_entity_poly.pdbx_seq_one_letter_code
_entity_poly.pdbx_strand_id
1 'polypeptide(L)'
;MPSLFAVLEHPVVVGFYADHGENVRDRPFWYLGANWDEEILSEDPLRVAISTRLDGDELRVAVDDDLDVFDIRRQRENDRALTDS
;
A
#
# COMPACT_ATOMS: atom_id res chain seq x y z
N MET A 1 11.10 -5.00 -13.00
CA MET A 1 10.76 -4.49 -11.67
C MET A 1 9.58 -3.54 -11.85
N PRO A 2 8.37 -3.92 -11.44
CA PRO A 2 7.25 -2.99 -11.35
C PRO A 2 7.73 -1.71 -10.66
N SER A 3 7.53 -0.55 -11.28
CA SER A 3 8.04 0.70 -10.72
C SER A 3 7.19 1.07 -9.51
N LEU A 4 7.71 0.88 -8.30
CA LEU A 4 7.14 1.36 -7.03
C LEU A 4 6.53 2.78 -7.16
N PHE A 5 7.16 3.61 -7.98
CA PHE A 5 6.71 4.96 -8.33
C PHE A 5 5.26 5.04 -8.86
N ALA A 6 4.85 4.14 -9.76
CA ALA A 6 3.50 4.15 -10.31
C ALA A 6 2.44 3.87 -9.25
N VAL A 7 2.75 2.98 -8.30
CA VAL A 7 1.85 2.67 -7.17
C VAL A 7 1.74 3.87 -6.22
N LEU A 8 2.83 4.63 -6.01
CA LEU A 8 2.79 5.86 -5.21
C LEU A 8 1.87 6.94 -5.81
N GLU A 9 1.69 6.94 -7.13
CA GLU A 9 0.81 7.90 -7.81
C GLU A 9 -0.65 7.42 -7.88
N HIS A 10 -0.92 6.16 -7.50
CA HIS A 10 -2.26 5.61 -7.57
C HIS A 10 -3.20 6.37 -6.60
N PRO A 11 -4.41 6.79 -7.03
CA PRO A 11 -5.31 7.63 -6.22
C PRO A 11 -5.65 7.06 -4.84
N VAL A 12 -5.68 5.73 -4.72
CA VAL A 12 -5.95 5.04 -3.44
C VAL A 12 -4.81 5.22 -2.44
N VAL A 13 -3.56 5.20 -2.90
CA VAL A 13 -2.37 5.42 -2.06
C VAL A 13 -2.30 6.90 -1.68
N VAL A 14 -2.47 7.80 -2.65
CA VAL A 14 -2.50 9.25 -2.40
C VAL A 14 -3.60 9.60 -1.39
N GLY A 15 -4.81 9.05 -1.56
CA GLY A 15 -5.93 9.25 -0.64
C GLY A 15 -5.64 8.74 0.77
N PHE A 16 -5.01 7.57 0.90
CA PHE A 16 -4.61 7.03 2.21
C PHE A 16 -3.62 7.95 2.93
N TYR A 17 -2.59 8.46 2.26
CA TYR A 17 -1.68 9.43 2.88
C TYR A 17 -2.40 10.74 3.23
N ALA A 18 -3.26 11.23 2.33
CA ALA A 18 -4.03 12.46 2.55
C ALA A 18 -5.00 12.33 3.74
N ASP A 19 -5.61 11.17 3.94
CA ASP A 19 -6.47 10.87 5.10
C ASP A 19 -5.71 10.98 6.44
N HIS A 20 -4.38 10.78 6.41
CA HIS A 20 -3.48 10.92 7.56
C HIS A 20 -2.81 12.30 7.62
N GLY A 21 -3.23 13.26 6.78
CA GLY A 21 -2.62 14.58 6.71
C GLY A 21 -1.21 14.59 6.12
N GLU A 22 -0.82 13.49 5.46
CA GLU A 22 0.48 13.33 4.84
C GLU A 22 0.39 13.41 3.31
N ASN A 23 1.50 13.73 2.68
CA ASN A 23 1.66 13.64 1.24
C ASN A 23 2.71 12.60 0.92
N VAL A 24 2.31 11.57 0.17
CA VAL A 24 3.19 10.48 -0.25
C VAL A 24 4.44 10.99 -1.00
N ARG A 25 4.36 12.14 -1.67
CA ARG A 25 5.47 12.77 -2.41
C ARG A 25 6.46 13.53 -1.53
N ASP A 26 6.08 13.89 -0.31
CA ASP A 26 6.93 14.65 0.60
C ASP A 26 7.93 13.73 1.34
N ARG A 27 7.74 12.40 1.25
CA ARG A 27 8.67 11.40 1.79
C ARG A 27 9.64 10.93 0.71
N PRO A 28 10.95 10.96 0.97
CA PRO A 28 11.90 10.34 0.06
C PRO A 28 11.62 8.85 -0.08
N PHE A 29 11.68 8.30 -1.30
CA PHE A 29 11.34 6.91 -1.57
C PHE A 29 12.18 5.89 -0.76
N TRP A 30 13.40 6.27 -0.35
CA TRP A 30 14.25 5.46 0.53
C TRP A 30 13.78 5.41 1.99
N TYR A 31 12.93 6.34 2.42
CA TYR A 31 12.31 6.34 3.75
C TYR A 31 11.02 5.50 3.78
N LEU A 32 10.42 5.25 2.62
CA LEU A 32 9.24 4.39 2.50
C LEU A 32 9.59 2.93 2.84
N GLY A 33 10.81 2.48 2.58
CA GLY A 33 11.21 1.07 2.75
C GLY A 33 11.11 0.48 4.16
N ALA A 34 10.98 1.29 5.23
CA ALA A 34 10.73 0.76 6.58
C ALA A 34 9.24 0.53 6.87
N ASN A 35 8.37 1.28 6.21
CA ASN A 35 6.91 1.22 6.37
C ASN A 35 6.23 0.61 5.13
N TRP A 36 7.01 0.02 4.22
CA TRP A 36 6.54 -0.57 2.98
C TRP A 36 7.04 -2.01 2.91
N ASP A 37 6.11 -2.93 2.73
CA ASP A 37 6.40 -4.36 2.54
C ASP A 37 5.85 -4.81 1.19
N GLU A 38 6.68 -5.51 0.42
CA GLU A 38 6.37 -6.03 -0.91
C GLU A 38 6.30 -7.55 -0.87
N GLU A 39 5.21 -8.10 -1.38
CA GLU A 39 4.95 -9.53 -1.41
C GLU A 39 4.56 -9.97 -2.82
N ILE A 40 5.30 -10.92 -3.40
CA ILE A 40 4.92 -11.55 -4.67
C ILE A 40 3.78 -12.54 -4.39
N LEU A 41 2.60 -12.25 -4.94
CA LEU A 41 1.40 -13.10 -4.85
C LEU A 41 1.38 -14.21 -5.90
N SER A 42 1.96 -13.93 -7.07
CA SER A 42 2.09 -14.86 -8.19
C SER A 42 3.20 -14.39 -9.13
N GLU A 43 3.88 -15.30 -9.81
CA GLU A 43 4.95 -14.97 -10.77
C GLU A 43 4.47 -15.05 -12.24
N ASP A 44 3.37 -15.77 -12.51
CA ASP A 44 2.80 -15.93 -13.85
C ASP A 44 1.26 -16.13 -13.77
N PRO A 45 0.45 -15.08 -14.05
CA PRO A 45 0.89 -13.71 -14.31
C PRO A 45 1.50 -13.05 -13.05
N LEU A 46 2.44 -12.12 -13.23
CA LEU A 46 3.07 -11.43 -12.10
C LEU A 46 2.00 -10.65 -11.32
N ARG A 47 1.94 -10.89 -10.01
CA ARG A 47 1.08 -10.15 -9.09
C ARG A 47 1.86 -9.80 -7.84
N VAL A 48 1.81 -8.55 -7.46
CA VAL A 48 2.57 -8.02 -6.33
C VAL A 48 1.62 -7.27 -5.41
N ALA A 49 1.69 -7.57 -4.11
CA ALA A 49 1.05 -6.78 -3.08
C ALA A 49 2.06 -5.85 -2.43
N ILE A 50 1.63 -4.61 -2.21
CA ILE A 50 2.39 -3.60 -1.51
C ILE A 50 1.57 -3.14 -0.32
N SER A 51 2.16 -3.18 0.87
CA SER A 51 1.49 -2.74 2.09
C SER A 51 2.23 -1.59 2.74
N THR A 52 1.48 -0.66 3.34
CA THR A 52 2.02 0.47 4.08
C THR A 52 1.22 0.77 5.34
N ARG A 53 1.91 1.25 6.37
CA ARG A 53 1.32 1.57 7.67
C ARG A 53 1.55 3.03 8.04
N LEU A 54 0.49 3.72 8.44
CA LEU A 54 0.49 5.10 8.93
C LEU A 54 -0.45 5.19 10.14
N ASP A 55 0.03 5.77 11.24
CA ASP A 55 -0.74 5.98 12.48
C ASP A 55 -1.60 4.78 12.93
N GLY A 56 -1.09 3.56 12.77
CA GLY A 56 -1.80 2.32 13.14
C GLY A 56 -2.74 1.75 12.06
N ASP A 57 -3.11 2.56 11.07
CA ASP A 57 -3.84 2.10 9.88
C ASP A 57 -2.90 1.43 8.88
N GLU A 58 -3.41 0.43 8.18
CA GLU A 58 -2.69 -0.36 7.19
C GLU A 58 -3.45 -0.33 5.86
N LEU A 59 -2.75 0.02 4.79
CA LEU A 59 -3.23 -0.09 3.41
C LEU A 59 -2.42 -1.16 2.70
N ARG A 60 -3.10 -2.09 2.04
CA ARG A 60 -2.50 -3.08 1.13
C ARG A 60 -3.15 -2.94 -0.24
N VAL A 61 -2.31 -2.82 -1.27
CA VAL A 61 -2.70 -2.67 -2.67
C VAL A 61 -2.03 -3.79 -3.46
N ALA A 62 -2.81 -4.53 -4.25
CA ALA A 62 -2.26 -5.54 -5.16
C ALA A 62 -2.39 -5.09 -6.60
N VAL A 63 -1.29 -5.23 -7.35
CA VAL A 63 -1.17 -4.86 -8.76
C VAL A 63 -0.70 -6.05 -9.59
N ASP A 64 -1.09 -6.09 -10.86
CA ASP A 64 -0.58 -7.05 -11.84
C ASP A 64 0.66 -6.50 -12.59
N ASP A 65 1.04 -7.19 -13.67
CA ASP A 65 2.17 -6.85 -14.54
C ASP A 65 2.00 -5.53 -15.28
N ASP A 66 0.75 -5.16 -15.59
CA ASP A 66 0.39 -3.89 -16.21
C ASP A 66 0.22 -2.74 -15.20
N LEU A 67 0.46 -3.02 -13.91
CA LEU A 67 0.28 -2.11 -12.77
C LEU A 67 -1.19 -1.77 -12.49
N ASP A 68 -2.12 -2.57 -13.00
CA ASP A 68 -3.54 -2.42 -12.72
C ASP A 68 -3.84 -2.93 -11.31
N VAL A 69 -4.50 -2.08 -10.52
CA VAL A 69 -4.89 -2.43 -9.16
C VAL A 69 -6.09 -3.37 -9.21
N PHE A 70 -5.91 -4.59 -8.69
CA PHE A 70 -6.96 -5.61 -8.67
C PHE A 70 -7.48 -5.96 -7.26
N ASP A 71 -6.73 -5.64 -6.20
CA ASP A 71 -7.19 -5.78 -4.81
C ASP A 71 -6.73 -4.59 -3.96
N ILE A 72 -7.62 -4.13 -3.08
CA ILE A 72 -7.35 -3.06 -2.11
C ILE A 72 -7.92 -3.48 -0.77
N ARG A 73 -7.07 -3.54 0.24
CA ARG A 73 -7.48 -3.80 1.62
C ARG A 73 -7.00 -2.67 2.49
N ARG A 74 -7.92 -2.06 3.22
CA ARG A 74 -7.61 -1.09 4.26
C ARG A 74 -8.06 -1.66 5.59
N GLN A 75 -7.19 -1.63 6.59
CA GLN A 75 -7.51 -2.00 7.97
C GLN A 75 -7.20 -0.80 8.83
N ARG A 76 -8.19 -0.32 9.58
CA ARG A 76 -7.93 0.69 10.60
C ARG A 76 -7.53 0.02 11.90
N GLU A 77 -6.68 0.65 12.69
CA GLU A 77 -6.31 0.13 14.02
C GLU A 77 -7.58 -0.18 14.86
N ASN A 78 -8.58 0.68 14.74
CA ASN A 78 -9.84 0.57 15.46
C ASN A 78 -10.69 -0.66 15.04
N ASP A 79 -10.49 -1.20 13.83
CA ASP A 79 -11.21 -2.37 13.33
C ASP A 79 -10.56 -3.70 13.80
N ARG A 80 -9.23 -3.69 14.06
CA ARG A 80 -8.51 -4.87 14.59
C ARG A 80 -8.98 -5.26 15.99
N ALA A 81 -9.43 -4.29 16.78
CA ALA A 81 -9.92 -4.51 18.14
C ALA A 81 -11.23 -5.34 18.22
N LEU A 82 -11.95 -5.52 17.10
CA LEU A 82 -13.21 -6.26 17.05
C LEU A 82 -13.07 -7.73 16.65
N THR A 83 -11.89 -8.18 16.20
CA THR A 83 -11.67 -9.57 15.71
C THR A 83 -11.01 -10.48 16.76
N ASP A 84 -10.61 -9.95 17.91
CA ASP A 84 -9.91 -10.70 18.98
C ASP A 84 -10.72 -10.81 20.29
N SER A 85 -12.06 -10.83 20.21
CA SER A 85 -12.98 -11.02 21.37
C SER A 85 -13.88 -12.24 21.24
#